data_AF-A0A7K6GXE1-F1
#
_entry.id   AF-A0A7K6GXE1-F1
#
_cell.length_a   1.000
_cell.length_b   1.000
_cell.length_c   1.000
_cell.angle_alpha   90.00
_cell.angle_beta   90.00
_cell.angle_gamma   90.00
#
_symmetry.space_group_name_H-M   'P 1'
#
loop_
_entity.id
_entity.type
_entity.pdbx_description
1 polymer ?
#
loop_
_entity_poly.entity_id
_entity_poly.type
_entity_poly.pdbx_seq_one_letter_code
_entity_poly.pdbx_strand_id
1 'polypeptide(L)'
;KEDLLRLKKQMRVFCQICQHYLTNVNTAVKEQAFTILCDVLMIFSHQIMTGGRDILEPLVYTPDSSLQSELLSFILDHVFIDQDDDNNNGQQDDEASKIEALHKRRNLLAAFCKLIVYTVVEMNTAADIFKQYMKYYNDYGDIIKETMSKTRQIDKIQCAKTLILSLQQLFNEMIQENGYNFDRSSPTFSGIKELARRFALTFGLDQLKTREAIAMLHKDGIEFAFKEPNPQGESHPPLNLAFLDILSEFSSKLLRQDKR
;
A
#
# COMPACT_ATOMS: atom_id res chain seq x y z
N LYS A 1 -19.18 -32.03 -12.68
CA LYS A 1 -17.87 -31.67 -13.28
C LYS A 1 -18.03 -30.63 -14.40
N GLU A 2 -18.97 -30.83 -15.34
CA GLU A 2 -19.25 -29.87 -16.42
C GLU A 2 -19.77 -28.52 -15.92
N ASP A 3 -20.67 -28.50 -14.93
CA ASP A 3 -21.16 -27.24 -14.34
C ASP A 3 -20.06 -26.39 -13.73
N LEU A 4 -19.08 -27.02 -13.07
CA LEU A 4 -17.95 -26.34 -12.45
C LEU A 4 -17.01 -25.74 -13.50
N LEU A 5 -16.81 -26.43 -14.63
CA LEU A 5 -16.05 -25.89 -15.76
C LEU A 5 -16.79 -24.72 -16.42
N ARG A 6 -18.12 -24.81 -16.55
CA ARG A 6 -18.95 -23.72 -17.06
C ARG A 6 -18.88 -22.50 -16.15
N LEU A 7 -19.01 -22.68 -14.84
CA LEU A 7 -18.88 -21.62 -13.84
C LEU A 7 -17.50 -20.96 -13.91
N LYS A 8 -16.42 -21.76 -13.95
CA LYS A 8 -15.05 -21.25 -14.09
C LYS A 8 -14.91 -20.37 -15.33
N LYS A 9 -15.44 -20.81 -16.47
CA LYS A 9 -15.38 -20.05 -17.73
C LYS A 9 -16.14 -18.73 -17.62
N GLN A 10 -17.36 -18.76 -17.10
CA GLN A 10 -18.19 -17.57 -16.92
C GLN A 10 -17.53 -16.56 -15.98
N MET A 11 -17.01 -17.01 -14.84
CA MET A 11 -16.29 -16.17 -13.88
C MET A 11 -15.07 -15.49 -14.53
N ARG A 12 -14.23 -16.24 -15.27
CA ARG A 12 -13.07 -15.65 -15.94
C ARG A 12 -13.43 -14.58 -16.96
N VAL A 13 -14.44 -14.84 -17.78
CA VAL A 13 -14.94 -13.85 -18.76
C VAL A 13 -15.51 -12.64 -18.03
N PHE A 14 -16.23 -12.85 -16.93
CA PHE A 14 -16.78 -11.76 -16.12
C PHE A 14 -15.70 -10.89 -15.49
N CYS A 15 -14.62 -11.47 -14.96
CA CYS A 15 -13.45 -10.71 -14.48
C CYS A 15 -12.86 -9.82 -15.57
N GLN A 16 -12.70 -10.33 -16.80
CA GLN A 16 -12.20 -9.54 -17.93
C GLN A 16 -13.13 -8.40 -18.31
N ILE A 17 -14.45 -8.64 -18.27
CA ILE A 17 -15.45 -7.60 -18.52
C ILE A 17 -15.34 -6.50 -17.45
N CYS A 18 -15.32 -6.87 -16.16
CA CYS A 18 -15.16 -5.92 -15.06
C CYS A 18 -13.84 -5.14 -15.16
N GLN A 19 -12.74 -5.82 -15.48
CA GLN A 19 -11.44 -5.20 -15.70
C GLN A 19 -11.51 -4.13 -16.80
N HIS A 20 -12.14 -4.43 -17.94
CA HIS A 20 -12.33 -3.44 -19.00
C HIS A 20 -13.17 -2.23 -18.54
N TYR A 21 -14.15 -2.43 -17.66
CA TYR A 21 -14.96 -1.35 -17.10
C TYR A 21 -14.24 -0.51 -16.03
N LEU A 22 -13.09 -0.94 -15.50
CA LEU A 22 -12.26 -0.11 -14.60
C LEU A 22 -11.72 1.14 -15.29
N THR A 23 -11.57 1.11 -16.61
CA THR A 23 -11.10 2.26 -17.41
C THR A 23 -12.23 3.02 -18.09
N ASN A 24 -13.48 2.80 -17.69
CA ASN A 24 -14.63 3.50 -18.26
C ASN A 24 -14.61 5.00 -17.92
N VAL A 25 -15.11 5.86 -18.82
CA VAL A 25 -15.18 7.31 -18.55
C VAL A 25 -16.12 7.69 -17.42
N ASN A 26 -17.11 6.84 -17.11
CA ASN A 26 -18.09 7.08 -16.05
C ASN A 26 -17.58 6.53 -14.70
N THR A 27 -17.37 7.41 -13.72
CA THR A 27 -16.89 7.07 -12.38
C THR A 27 -17.76 6.02 -11.67
N ALA A 28 -19.09 6.11 -11.77
CA ALA A 28 -19.99 5.15 -11.14
C ALA A 28 -19.83 3.74 -11.73
N VAL A 29 -19.55 3.64 -13.02
CA VAL A 29 -19.27 2.36 -13.69
C VAL A 29 -17.93 1.79 -13.21
N LYS A 30 -16.89 2.62 -13.10
CA LYS A 30 -15.59 2.20 -12.59
C LYS A 30 -15.69 1.68 -11.15
N GLU A 31 -16.34 2.42 -10.26
CA GLU A 31 -16.54 2.03 -8.86
C GLU A 31 -17.34 0.74 -8.72
N GLN A 32 -18.38 0.56 -9.54
CA GLN A 32 -19.19 -0.66 -9.53
C GLN A 32 -18.38 -1.87 -10.02
N ALA A 33 -17.63 -1.70 -11.11
CA ALA A 33 -16.74 -2.74 -11.64
C ALA A 33 -15.66 -3.11 -10.61
N PHE A 34 -15.03 -2.11 -9.98
CA PHE A 34 -14.03 -2.27 -8.94
C PHE A 34 -14.55 -3.05 -7.73
N THR A 35 -15.72 -2.65 -7.22
CA THR A 35 -16.33 -3.28 -6.04
C THR A 35 -16.64 -4.74 -6.31
N ILE A 36 -17.28 -5.03 -7.45
CA ILE A 36 -17.59 -6.41 -7.86
C ILE A 36 -16.31 -7.22 -8.04
N LEU A 37 -15.30 -6.64 -8.66
CA LEU A 37 -14.06 -7.34 -8.94
C LEU A 37 -13.33 -7.69 -7.63
N CYS A 38 -13.25 -6.78 -6.66
CA CYS A 38 -12.70 -7.07 -5.33
C CYS A 38 -13.45 -8.22 -4.64
N ASP A 39 -14.78 -8.23 -4.70
CA ASP A 39 -15.58 -9.29 -4.09
C ASP A 39 -15.37 -10.64 -4.79
N VAL A 40 -15.38 -10.66 -6.13
CA VAL A 40 -15.14 -11.88 -6.93
C VAL A 40 -13.73 -12.42 -6.65
N LEU A 41 -12.70 -11.57 -6.64
CA LEU A 41 -11.32 -11.96 -6.34
C LEU A 41 -11.20 -12.53 -4.92
N MET A 42 -11.90 -11.96 -3.94
CA MET A 42 -11.95 -12.52 -2.58
C MET A 42 -12.63 -13.89 -2.55
N ILE A 43 -13.83 -14.01 -3.14
CA ILE A 43 -14.65 -15.23 -3.13
C ILE A 43 -13.92 -16.38 -3.82
N PHE A 44 -13.30 -16.13 -4.98
CA PHE A 44 -12.61 -17.13 -5.79
C PHE A 44 -11.10 -17.18 -5.52
N SER A 45 -10.62 -16.61 -4.42
CA SER A 45 -9.23 -16.76 -3.98
C SER A 45 -8.93 -18.19 -3.51
N HIS A 46 -7.67 -18.46 -3.15
CA HIS A 46 -7.28 -19.73 -2.50
C HIS A 46 -8.09 -20.01 -1.21
N GLN A 47 -8.70 -18.99 -0.59
CA GLN A 47 -9.55 -19.13 0.60
C GLN A 47 -10.83 -19.94 0.32
N ILE A 48 -11.27 -20.08 -0.93
CA ILE A 48 -12.47 -20.84 -1.28
C ILE A 48 -12.39 -22.31 -0.83
N MET A 49 -11.18 -22.85 -0.78
CA MET A 49 -10.89 -24.25 -0.39
C MET A 49 -10.84 -24.46 1.13
N THR A 50 -10.81 -23.39 1.92
CA THR A 50 -10.75 -23.49 3.39
C THR A 50 -11.89 -24.31 3.97
N GLY A 51 -11.64 -25.03 5.06
CA GLY A 51 -12.63 -25.90 5.70
C GLY A 51 -12.91 -27.20 4.93
N GLY A 52 -11.93 -27.72 4.18
CA GLY A 52 -12.01 -29.03 3.51
C GLY A 52 -12.78 -29.02 2.19
N ARG A 53 -12.79 -27.88 1.48
CA ARG A 53 -13.51 -27.71 0.20
C ARG A 53 -12.60 -27.88 -1.01
N ASP A 54 -11.74 -28.90 -1.00
CA ASP A 54 -10.73 -29.14 -2.05
C ASP A 54 -11.35 -29.34 -3.44
N ILE A 55 -12.61 -29.79 -3.50
CA ILE A 55 -13.39 -29.89 -4.76
C ILE A 55 -13.54 -28.55 -5.50
N LEU A 56 -13.36 -27.42 -4.81
CA LEU A 56 -13.45 -26.07 -5.38
C LEU A 56 -12.10 -25.55 -5.91
N GLU A 57 -11.00 -26.28 -5.74
CA GLU A 57 -9.67 -25.90 -6.27
C GLU A 57 -9.71 -25.43 -7.73
N PRO A 58 -10.44 -26.07 -8.67
CA PRO A 58 -10.43 -25.62 -10.05
C PRO A 58 -11.06 -24.24 -10.27
N LEU A 59 -11.82 -23.71 -9.29
CA LEU A 59 -12.42 -22.38 -9.35
C LEU A 59 -11.48 -21.26 -8.85
N VAL A 60 -10.35 -21.61 -8.23
CA VAL A 60 -9.38 -20.62 -7.74
C VAL A 60 -8.93 -19.71 -8.89
N TYR A 61 -9.00 -18.41 -8.64
CA TYR A 61 -8.59 -17.34 -9.54
C TYR A 61 -7.61 -16.43 -8.82
N THR A 62 -6.44 -16.26 -9.43
CA THR A 62 -5.39 -15.35 -8.95
C THR A 62 -5.30 -14.19 -9.95
N PRO A 63 -5.43 -12.93 -9.52
CA PRO A 63 -5.27 -11.80 -10.41
C PRO A 63 -3.82 -11.72 -10.91
N ASP A 64 -3.65 -11.49 -12.22
CA ASP A 64 -2.32 -11.25 -12.79
C ASP A 64 -1.79 -9.87 -12.39
N SER A 65 -0.51 -9.62 -12.68
CA SER A 65 0.14 -8.35 -12.31
C SER A 65 -0.53 -7.14 -12.94
N SER A 66 -1.07 -7.26 -14.16
CA SER A 66 -1.80 -6.17 -14.83
C SER A 66 -3.03 -5.77 -14.02
N LEU A 67 -3.86 -6.75 -13.67
CA LEU A 67 -5.07 -6.51 -12.90
C LEU A 67 -4.77 -5.96 -11.50
N GLN A 68 -3.71 -6.45 -10.85
CA GLN A 68 -3.27 -5.90 -9.56
C GLN A 68 -2.89 -4.42 -9.67
N SER A 69 -2.12 -4.06 -10.70
CA SER A 69 -1.76 -2.66 -10.95
C SER A 69 -2.96 -1.79 -11.30
N GLU A 70 -3.91 -2.28 -12.10
CA GLU A 70 -5.12 -1.53 -12.46
C GLU A 70 -6.04 -1.28 -11.26
N LEU A 71 -6.19 -2.27 -10.37
CA LEU A 71 -6.92 -2.11 -9.11
C LEU A 71 -6.24 -1.09 -8.18
N LEU A 72 -4.90 -1.15 -8.08
CA LEU A 72 -4.15 -0.17 -7.30
C LEU A 72 -4.28 1.24 -7.90
N SER A 73 -4.17 1.39 -9.22
CA SER A 73 -4.36 2.67 -9.91
C SER A 73 -5.72 3.27 -9.61
N PHE A 74 -6.78 2.45 -9.65
CA PHE A 74 -8.12 2.91 -9.27
C PHE A 74 -8.16 3.49 -7.84
N ILE A 75 -7.50 2.83 -6.87
CA ILE A 75 -7.42 3.34 -5.49
C ILE A 75 -6.69 4.68 -5.44
N LEU A 76 -5.55 4.80 -6.12
CA LEU A 76 -4.77 6.03 -6.14
C LEU A 76 -5.57 7.20 -6.76
N ASP A 77 -6.29 6.94 -7.84
CA ASP A 77 -7.03 7.97 -8.60
C ASP A 77 -8.36 8.38 -7.94
N HIS A 78 -9.03 7.46 -7.23
CA HIS A 78 -10.41 7.67 -6.77
C HIS A 78 -10.58 7.72 -5.25
N VAL A 79 -9.59 7.26 -4.46
CA VAL A 79 -9.65 7.31 -2.99
C VAL A 79 -8.78 8.44 -2.44
N PHE A 80 -7.52 8.51 -2.88
CA PHE A 80 -6.53 9.48 -2.39
C PHE A 80 -6.57 10.78 -3.21
N ILE A 81 -7.68 11.50 -3.08
CA ILE A 81 -7.92 12.80 -3.73
C ILE A 81 -7.72 13.95 -2.74
N ASP A 82 -7.09 15.04 -3.18
CA ASP A 82 -6.91 16.24 -2.37
C ASP A 82 -8.26 16.95 -2.20
N GLN A 83 -8.71 17.11 -0.95
CA GLN A 83 -10.03 17.67 -0.62
C GLN A 83 -10.03 19.21 -0.51
N ASP A 84 -8.85 19.84 -0.62
CA ASP A 84 -8.68 21.26 -0.31
C ASP A 84 -9.26 22.20 -1.38
N ASP A 85 -9.52 21.72 -2.61
CA ASP A 85 -10.05 22.54 -3.70
C ASP A 85 -11.58 22.78 -3.62
N ASP A 86 -12.32 21.99 -2.83
CA ASP A 86 -13.80 22.07 -2.73
C ASP A 86 -14.31 22.89 -1.53
N ASN A 87 -13.43 23.54 -0.77
CA ASN A 87 -13.81 24.33 0.42
C ASN A 87 -14.43 25.71 0.12
N ASN A 88 -14.69 26.06 -1.14
CA ASN A 88 -15.18 27.39 -1.52
C ASN A 88 -16.71 27.54 -1.66
N ASN A 89 -17.52 26.48 -1.47
CA ASN A 89 -18.97 26.58 -1.63
C ASN A 89 -19.73 26.22 -0.34
N GLY A 90 -19.80 27.16 0.61
CA GLY A 90 -20.50 26.99 1.88
C GLY A 90 -22.03 26.84 1.78
N GLN A 91 -22.51 25.59 1.69
CA GLN A 91 -23.92 25.24 1.91
C GLN A 91 -24.04 23.99 2.81
N GLN A 92 -24.98 24.00 3.75
CA GLN A 92 -25.21 22.90 4.72
C GLN A 92 -25.59 21.55 4.09
N ASP A 93 -26.10 21.54 2.85
CA ASP A 93 -26.36 20.31 2.07
C ASP A 93 -25.06 19.58 1.66
N ASP A 94 -23.92 20.23 1.79
CA ASP A 94 -22.61 19.73 1.34
C ASP A 94 -21.98 18.78 2.37
N GLU A 95 -22.21 18.96 3.67
CA GLU A 95 -21.62 18.12 4.72
C GLU A 95 -22.12 16.67 4.68
N ALA A 96 -23.43 16.47 4.53
CA ALA A 96 -24.00 15.12 4.44
C ALA A 96 -23.49 14.38 3.19
N SER A 97 -23.42 15.08 2.05
CA SER A 97 -22.87 14.57 0.79
C SER A 97 -21.38 14.23 0.90
N LYS A 98 -20.58 15.10 1.52
CA LYS A 98 -19.15 14.87 1.80
C LYS A 98 -18.93 13.64 2.67
N ILE A 99 -19.75 13.48 3.72
CA ILE A 99 -19.72 12.29 4.59
C ILE A 99 -20.05 11.02 3.79
N GLU A 100 -21.10 11.04 2.96
CA GLU A 100 -21.46 9.89 2.11
C GLU A 100 -20.35 9.53 1.11
N ALA A 101 -19.78 10.54 0.44
CA ALA A 101 -18.66 10.37 -0.48
C ALA A 101 -17.42 9.80 0.22
N LEU A 102 -17.09 10.27 1.43
CA LEU A 102 -16.01 9.73 2.24
C LEU A 102 -16.29 8.27 2.64
N HIS A 103 -17.50 7.94 3.10
CA HIS A 103 -17.88 6.56 3.42
C HIS A 103 -17.73 5.64 2.21
N LYS A 104 -18.12 6.09 1.02
CA LYS A 104 -17.94 5.35 -0.22
C LYS A 104 -16.47 5.10 -0.52
N ARG A 105 -15.61 6.13 -0.45
CA ARG A 105 -14.15 5.99 -0.65
C ARG A 105 -13.51 5.05 0.38
N ARG A 106 -13.93 5.13 1.64
CA ARG A 106 -13.51 4.21 2.71
C ARG A 106 -13.89 2.76 2.39
N ASN A 107 -15.09 2.52 1.85
CA ASN A 107 -15.50 1.18 1.42
C ASN A 107 -14.65 0.65 0.27
N LEU A 108 -14.32 1.49 -0.73
CA LEU A 108 -13.43 1.11 -1.83
C LEU A 108 -12.02 0.75 -1.32
N LEU A 109 -11.46 1.58 -0.43
CA LEU A 109 -10.15 1.31 0.17
C LEU A 109 -10.17 -0.01 0.97
N ALA A 110 -11.18 -0.22 1.81
CA ALA A 110 -11.32 -1.45 2.56
C ALA A 110 -11.50 -2.67 1.65
N ALA A 111 -12.16 -2.53 0.50
CA ALA A 111 -12.29 -3.59 -0.49
C ALA A 111 -10.92 -4.06 -1.01
N PHE A 112 -10.04 -3.13 -1.36
CA PHE A 112 -8.69 -3.46 -1.81
C PHE A 112 -7.80 -3.96 -0.67
N CYS A 113 -7.85 -3.33 0.51
CA CYS A 113 -7.07 -3.77 1.66
C CYS A 113 -7.43 -5.20 2.08
N LYS A 114 -8.69 -5.64 1.93
CA LYS A 114 -9.06 -7.06 2.10
C LYS A 114 -8.24 -7.97 1.17
N LEU A 115 -8.05 -7.61 -0.10
CA LEU A 115 -7.25 -8.40 -1.03
C LEU A 115 -5.80 -8.53 -0.57
N ILE A 116 -5.22 -7.47 0.01
CA ILE A 116 -3.86 -7.47 0.57
C ILE A 116 -3.79 -8.39 1.79
N VAL A 117 -4.64 -8.20 2.79
CA VAL A 117 -4.58 -8.95 4.05
C VAL A 117 -4.97 -10.42 3.89
N TYR A 118 -5.71 -10.78 2.84
CA TYR A 118 -6.03 -12.17 2.51
C TYR A 118 -5.10 -12.74 1.43
N THR A 119 -4.00 -12.05 1.09
CA THR A 119 -2.96 -12.53 0.16
C THR A 119 -3.53 -12.92 -1.22
N VAL A 120 -4.53 -12.17 -1.68
CA VAL A 120 -5.10 -12.30 -3.03
C VAL A 120 -4.28 -11.48 -4.03
N VAL A 121 -3.76 -10.32 -3.59
CA VAL A 121 -2.80 -9.50 -4.31
C VAL A 121 -1.47 -9.46 -3.55
N GLU A 122 -0.39 -9.09 -4.24
CA GLU A 122 0.93 -9.01 -3.64
C GLU A 122 1.00 -7.93 -2.55
N MET A 123 1.60 -8.25 -1.41
CA MET A 123 1.74 -7.31 -0.29
C MET A 123 2.48 -6.02 -0.68
N ASN A 124 3.37 -6.08 -1.69
CA ASN A 124 4.11 -4.93 -2.20
C ASN A 124 3.19 -3.80 -2.69
N THR A 125 1.99 -4.13 -3.20
CA THR A 125 0.98 -3.12 -3.59
C THR A 125 0.53 -2.24 -2.43
N ALA A 126 0.69 -2.71 -1.18
CA ALA A 126 0.37 -1.91 0.00
C ALA A 126 1.36 -0.77 0.22
N ALA A 127 2.52 -0.77 -0.44
CA ALA A 127 3.51 0.29 -0.27
C ALA A 127 2.94 1.66 -0.66
N ASP A 128 2.22 1.72 -1.77
CA ASP A 128 1.54 2.91 -2.29
C ASP A 128 0.34 3.36 -1.45
N ILE A 129 -0.15 2.50 -0.56
CA ILE A 129 -1.22 2.81 0.41
C ILE A 129 -0.62 3.26 1.74
N PHE A 130 0.39 2.56 2.25
CA PHE A 130 1.01 2.88 3.54
C PHE A 130 1.67 4.25 3.52
N LYS A 131 2.23 4.68 2.39
CA LYS A 131 2.80 6.03 2.24
C LYS A 131 1.77 7.15 2.45
N GLN A 132 0.48 6.87 2.28
CA GLN A 132 -0.62 7.82 2.44
C GLN A 132 -1.08 8.01 3.89
N TYR A 133 -0.55 7.21 4.83
CA TYR A 133 -1.05 7.14 6.22
C TYR A 133 -1.09 8.48 6.96
N MET A 134 -0.06 9.33 6.81
CA MET A 134 -0.04 10.65 7.44
C MET A 134 -0.90 11.67 6.68
N LYS A 135 -0.83 11.68 5.34
CA LYS A 135 -1.54 12.64 4.50
C LYS A 135 -3.06 12.53 4.66
N TYR A 136 -3.59 11.31 4.71
CA TYR A 136 -5.03 11.04 4.84
C TYR A 136 -5.39 10.41 6.18
N TYR A 137 -4.70 10.80 7.25
CA TYR A 137 -4.88 10.18 8.57
C TYR A 137 -6.33 10.26 9.08
N ASN A 138 -7.00 11.40 8.91
CA ASN A 138 -8.37 11.59 9.39
C ASN A 138 -9.38 10.75 8.59
N ASP A 139 -9.17 10.64 7.28
CA ASP A 139 -10.09 9.97 6.36
C ASP A 139 -9.93 8.45 6.35
N TYR A 140 -8.69 7.95 6.42
CA TYR A 140 -8.34 6.56 6.14
C TYR A 140 -7.37 5.94 7.14
N GLY A 141 -6.90 6.70 8.14
CA GLY A 141 -5.81 6.28 9.01
C GLY A 141 -6.10 4.97 9.76
N ASP A 142 -7.34 4.75 10.19
CA ASP A 142 -7.75 3.51 10.86
C ASP A 142 -7.71 2.28 9.92
N ILE A 143 -8.18 2.41 8.68
CA ILE A 143 -8.15 1.34 7.68
C ILE A 143 -6.69 0.98 7.32
N ILE A 144 -5.86 1.99 7.07
CA ILE A 144 -4.44 1.80 6.70
C ILE A 144 -3.68 1.18 7.87
N LYS A 145 -3.93 1.65 9.10
CA LYS A 145 -3.29 1.11 10.32
C LYS A 145 -3.68 -0.34 10.57
N GLU A 146 -4.95 -0.70 10.42
CA GLU A 146 -5.39 -2.09 10.58
C GLU A 146 -4.80 -2.98 9.50
N THR A 147 -4.71 -2.48 8.25
CA THR A 147 -4.07 -3.20 7.14
C THR A 147 -2.59 -3.48 7.46
N MET A 148 -1.82 -2.48 7.91
CA MET A 148 -0.43 -2.66 8.37
C MET A 148 -0.33 -3.66 9.54
N SER A 149 -1.31 -3.66 10.44
CA SER A 149 -1.35 -4.59 11.57
C SER A 149 -1.55 -6.04 11.10
N LYS A 150 -2.48 -6.26 10.17
CA LYS A 150 -2.80 -7.57 9.61
C LYS A 150 -1.68 -8.10 8.73
N THR A 151 -1.10 -7.29 7.84
CA THR A 151 0.05 -7.71 7.02
C THR A 151 1.23 -8.14 7.89
N ARG A 152 1.50 -7.41 8.99
CA ARG A 152 2.52 -7.79 9.97
C ARG A 152 2.22 -9.09 10.72
N GLN A 153 0.96 -9.40 10.99
CA GLN A 153 0.56 -10.67 11.63
C GLN A 153 0.77 -11.86 10.69
N ILE A 154 0.58 -11.65 9.39
CA ILE A 154 0.75 -12.66 8.35
C ILE A 154 2.23 -12.90 8.07
N ASP A 155 2.97 -11.83 7.79
CA ASP A 155 4.40 -11.88 7.50
C ASP A 155 5.08 -10.60 7.99
N LYS A 156 5.84 -10.73 9.08
CA LYS A 156 6.55 -9.60 9.69
C LYS A 156 7.66 -9.06 8.79
N ILE A 157 8.38 -9.94 8.09
CA ILE A 157 9.52 -9.56 7.28
C ILE A 157 9.01 -8.86 6.03
N GLN A 158 8.06 -9.46 5.32
CA GLN A 158 7.48 -8.84 4.13
C GLN A 158 6.76 -7.53 4.44
N CYS A 159 6.08 -7.44 5.60
CA CYS A 159 5.51 -6.18 6.05
C CYS A 159 6.59 -5.11 6.25
N ALA A 160 7.73 -5.46 6.86
CA ALA A 160 8.84 -4.53 7.07
C ALA A 160 9.47 -4.05 5.74
N LYS A 161 9.63 -4.97 4.77
CA LYS A 161 10.05 -4.64 3.40
C LYS A 161 9.08 -3.69 2.70
N THR A 162 7.79 -3.92 2.89
CA THR A 162 6.75 -3.07 2.29
C THR A 162 6.74 -1.67 2.93
N LEU A 163 6.93 -1.58 4.25
CA LEU A 163 7.01 -0.29 4.96
C LEU A 163 8.22 0.56 4.50
N ILE A 164 9.39 -0.07 4.31
CA ILE A 164 10.55 0.68 3.81
C ILE A 164 10.39 1.06 2.34
N LEU A 165 9.76 0.21 1.53
CA LEU A 165 9.41 0.52 0.14
C LEU A 165 8.51 1.76 0.06
N SER A 166 7.52 1.90 0.94
CA SER A 166 6.70 3.13 1.02
C SER A 166 7.52 4.39 1.26
N LEU A 167 8.51 4.32 2.16
CA LEU A 167 9.37 5.44 2.47
C LEU A 167 10.34 5.75 1.31
N GLN A 168 10.83 4.72 0.63
CA GLN A 168 11.66 4.86 -0.57
C GLN A 168 10.89 5.53 -1.71
N GLN A 169 9.61 5.16 -1.91
CA GLN A 169 8.74 5.80 -2.90
C GLN A 169 8.56 7.30 -2.59
N LEU A 170 8.20 7.66 -1.35
CA LEU A 170 8.07 9.07 -0.94
C LEU A 170 9.37 9.86 -1.11
N PHE A 171 10.51 9.24 -0.79
CA PHE A 171 11.81 9.88 -0.95
C PHE A 171 12.13 10.14 -2.43
N ASN A 172 11.83 9.20 -3.32
CA ASN A 172 12.00 9.38 -4.76
C ASN A 172 11.04 10.42 -5.34
N GLU A 173 9.79 10.47 -4.88
CA GLU A 173 8.81 11.51 -5.26
C GLU A 173 9.33 12.91 -4.90
N MET A 174 9.82 13.09 -3.67
CA MET A 174 10.45 14.35 -3.24
C MET A 174 11.67 14.72 -4.10
N ILE A 175 12.54 13.74 -4.42
CA ILE A 175 13.70 13.99 -5.31
C ILE A 175 13.25 14.36 -6.72
N GLN A 176 12.18 13.75 -7.23
CA GLN A 176 11.65 14.07 -8.54
C GLN A 176 11.15 15.52 -8.61
N GLU A 177 10.57 16.04 -7.52
CA GLU A 177 10.07 17.42 -7.43
C GLU A 177 11.17 18.46 -7.14
N ASN A 178 12.13 18.13 -6.26
CA ASN A 178 13.09 19.10 -5.72
C ASN A 178 14.55 18.87 -6.14
N GLY A 179 14.85 17.74 -6.78
CA GLY A 179 16.20 17.30 -7.08
C GLY A 179 16.97 16.79 -5.86
N TYR A 180 18.22 16.35 -6.08
CA TYR A 180 19.08 15.77 -5.03
C TYR A 180 19.65 16.78 -4.02
N ASN A 181 19.55 18.09 -4.31
CA ASN A 181 20.04 19.17 -3.45
C ASN A 181 18.92 19.76 -2.56
N PHE A 182 17.95 18.94 -2.18
CA PHE A 182 16.83 19.38 -1.34
C PHE A 182 17.30 19.76 0.09
N ASP A 183 16.56 20.68 0.71
CA ASP A 183 16.78 21.03 2.11
C ASP A 183 16.25 19.94 3.04
N ARG A 184 17.13 19.33 3.86
CA ARG A 184 16.77 18.31 4.84
C ARG A 184 15.95 18.86 6.01
N SER A 185 15.89 20.17 6.19
CA SER A 185 14.99 20.81 7.16
C SER A 185 13.60 21.12 6.59
N SER A 186 13.37 20.80 5.30
CA SER A 186 12.09 21.04 4.65
C SER A 186 10.93 20.31 5.34
N PRO A 187 9.71 20.87 5.29
CA PRO A 187 8.52 20.20 5.80
C PRO A 187 8.27 18.84 5.14
N THR A 188 8.53 18.71 3.83
CA THR A 188 8.36 17.46 3.08
C THR A 188 9.25 16.35 3.64
N PHE A 189 10.56 16.59 3.76
CA PHE A 189 11.47 15.59 4.33
C PHE A 189 11.16 15.27 5.80
N SER A 190 10.84 16.30 6.58
CA SER A 190 10.42 16.12 7.98
C SER A 190 9.15 15.29 8.12
N GLY A 191 8.20 15.44 7.18
CA GLY A 191 6.98 14.63 7.11
C GLY A 191 7.27 13.14 6.83
N ILE A 192 8.20 12.84 5.92
CA ILE A 192 8.65 11.46 5.65
C ILE A 192 9.32 10.86 6.90
N LYS A 193 10.16 11.64 7.61
CA LYS A 193 10.76 11.21 8.87
C LYS A 193 9.72 10.93 9.96
N GLU A 194 8.72 11.79 10.11
CA GLU A 194 7.63 11.56 11.08
C GLU A 194 6.82 10.30 10.73
N LEU A 195 6.55 10.05 9.44
CA LEU A 195 5.93 8.80 9.00
C LEU A 195 6.80 7.59 9.35
N ALA A 196 8.11 7.65 9.10
CA ALA A 196 9.05 6.60 9.48
C ALA A 196 9.05 6.33 10.99
N ARG A 197 9.04 7.38 11.81
CA ARG A 197 8.90 7.27 13.27
C ARG A 197 7.61 6.56 13.66
N ARG A 198 6.48 6.88 13.01
CA ARG A 198 5.18 6.20 13.22
C ARG A 198 5.25 4.72 12.82
N PHE A 199 5.89 4.39 11.70
CA PHE A 199 6.13 3.01 11.28
C PHE A 199 6.99 2.24 12.28
N ALA A 200 8.04 2.86 12.82
CA ALA A 200 8.90 2.22 13.82
C ALA A 200 8.12 1.77 15.07
N LEU A 201 7.08 2.52 15.48
CA LEU A 201 6.22 2.14 16.61
C LEU A 201 5.43 0.84 16.37
N THR A 202 5.22 0.44 15.11
CA THR A 202 4.46 -0.78 14.78
C THR A 202 5.17 -2.08 15.15
N PHE A 203 6.50 -2.03 15.35
CA PHE A 203 7.31 -3.18 15.76
C PHE A 203 7.25 -3.47 17.27
N GLY A 204 6.50 -2.66 18.03
CA GLY A 204 6.29 -2.87 19.46
C GLY A 204 7.55 -2.65 20.31
N LEU A 205 7.55 -3.26 21.50
CA LEU A 205 8.65 -3.18 22.48
C LEU A 205 9.47 -4.47 22.55
N ASP A 206 8.92 -5.60 22.10
CA ASP A 206 9.59 -6.89 22.11
C ASP A 206 10.52 -7.02 20.89
N GLN A 207 11.75 -6.53 21.06
CA GLN A 207 12.78 -6.52 20.01
C GLN A 207 13.17 -7.92 19.54
N LEU A 208 13.02 -8.95 20.38
CA LEU A 208 13.34 -10.33 19.97
C LEU A 208 12.33 -10.84 18.94
N LYS A 209 11.05 -10.53 19.11
CA LYS A 209 9.99 -10.96 18.17
C LYS A 209 10.02 -10.24 16.82
N THR A 210 10.71 -9.12 16.71
CA THR A 210 10.80 -8.29 15.50
C THR A 210 12.21 -8.13 14.96
N ARG A 211 13.19 -8.78 15.60
CA ARG A 211 14.62 -8.73 15.26
C ARG A 211 14.89 -8.84 13.76
N GLU A 212 14.46 -9.95 13.16
CA GLU A 212 14.75 -10.25 11.75
C GLU A 212 14.07 -9.27 10.80
N ALA A 213 12.83 -8.89 11.10
CA ALA A 213 12.08 -7.92 10.30
C ALA A 213 12.74 -6.53 10.33
N ILE A 214 13.19 -6.06 11.49
CA ILE A 214 13.94 -4.80 11.62
C ILE A 214 15.31 -4.90 10.94
N ALA A 215 16.03 -6.02 11.10
CA ALA A 215 17.32 -6.21 10.42
C ALA A 215 17.17 -6.16 8.89
N MET A 216 16.12 -6.80 8.34
CA MET A 216 15.80 -6.74 6.92
C MET A 216 15.41 -5.33 6.46
N LEU A 217 14.61 -4.61 7.26
CA LEU A 217 14.25 -3.21 7.00
C LEU A 217 15.50 -2.33 6.89
N HIS A 218 16.46 -2.48 7.81
CA HIS A 218 17.72 -1.75 7.76
C HIS A 218 18.58 -2.16 6.57
N LYS A 219 18.64 -3.46 6.24
CA LYS A 219 19.38 -3.94 5.08
C LYS A 219 18.85 -3.30 3.79
N ASP A 220 17.56 -3.40 3.52
CA ASP A 220 16.94 -2.85 2.31
C ASP A 220 17.05 -1.31 2.26
N GLY A 221 16.97 -0.63 3.41
CA GLY A 221 17.18 0.82 3.51
C GLY A 221 18.62 1.26 3.24
N ILE A 222 19.61 0.49 3.68
CA ILE A 222 21.03 0.72 3.40
C ILE A 222 21.31 0.45 1.93
N GLU A 223 20.85 -0.68 1.39
CA GLU A 223 21.00 -1.00 -0.04
C GLU A 223 20.43 0.13 -0.92
N PHE A 224 19.27 0.70 -0.56
CA PHE A 224 18.71 1.84 -1.26
C PHE A 224 19.56 3.12 -1.14
N ALA A 225 20.08 3.42 0.05
CA ALA A 225 20.89 4.62 0.28
C ALA A 225 22.20 4.63 -0.55
N PHE A 226 22.73 3.45 -0.85
CA PHE A 226 23.96 3.27 -1.64
C PHE A 226 23.71 2.75 -3.07
N LYS A 227 22.44 2.64 -3.51
CA LYS A 227 22.08 2.06 -4.81
C LYS A 227 22.68 2.82 -5.99
N GLU A 228 22.58 4.15 -5.97
CA GLU A 228 23.01 5.02 -7.07
C GLU A 228 24.25 5.83 -6.66
N PRO A 229 25.42 5.61 -7.30
CA PRO A 229 26.62 6.38 -7.03
C PRO A 229 26.47 7.82 -7.53
N ASN A 230 27.31 8.72 -7.01
CA ASN A 230 27.29 10.10 -7.47
C ASN A 230 27.92 10.23 -8.88
N PRO A 231 27.25 10.85 -9.87
CA PRO A 231 27.81 11.06 -11.20
C PRO A 231 29.10 11.89 -11.22
N GLN A 232 29.37 12.68 -10.18
CA GLN A 232 30.57 13.50 -10.03
C GLN A 232 31.79 12.69 -9.53
N GLY A 233 31.62 11.40 -9.19
CA GLY A 233 32.70 10.49 -8.79
C GLY A 233 32.64 10.05 -7.33
N GLU A 234 33.49 9.08 -6.97
CA GLU A 234 33.50 8.39 -5.66
C GLU A 234 33.82 9.30 -4.47
N SER A 235 34.42 10.47 -4.71
CA SER A 235 34.68 11.46 -3.66
C SER A 235 33.41 12.20 -3.19
N HIS A 236 32.30 12.06 -3.92
CA HIS A 236 31.03 12.67 -3.59
C HIS A 236 30.08 11.66 -2.93
N PRO A 237 29.22 12.11 -2.00
CA PRO A 237 28.27 11.22 -1.34
C PRO A 237 27.30 10.60 -2.36
N PRO A 238 26.89 9.32 -2.17
CA PRO A 238 25.85 8.68 -2.98
C PRO A 238 24.56 9.49 -3.03
N LEU A 239 23.80 9.33 -4.11
CA LEU A 239 22.62 10.16 -4.39
C LEU A 239 21.53 10.04 -3.31
N ASN A 240 21.37 8.85 -2.73
CA ASN A 240 20.32 8.56 -1.75
C ASN A 240 20.82 8.59 -0.30
N LEU A 241 22.01 9.12 -0.03
CA LEU A 241 22.62 9.05 1.30
C LEU A 241 21.73 9.66 2.41
N ALA A 242 20.98 10.71 2.08
CA ALA A 242 20.06 11.38 3.01
C ALA A 242 18.92 10.46 3.51
N PHE A 243 18.60 9.38 2.78
CA PHE A 243 17.60 8.41 3.22
C PHE A 243 17.97 7.73 4.56
N LEU A 244 19.26 7.67 4.90
CA LEU A 244 19.70 7.14 6.20
C LEU A 244 19.18 7.95 7.40
N ASP A 245 18.88 9.24 7.23
CA ASP A 245 18.27 10.05 8.28
C ASP A 245 16.82 9.60 8.57
N ILE A 246 16.08 9.16 7.55
CA ILE A 246 14.76 8.54 7.70
C ILE A 246 14.91 7.15 8.33
N LEU A 247 15.86 6.36 7.84
CA LEU A 247 16.13 5.02 8.37
C LEU A 247 16.56 5.05 9.85
N SER A 248 17.18 6.14 10.30
CA SER A 248 17.64 6.31 11.68
C SER A 248 16.51 6.25 12.71
N GLU A 249 15.27 6.58 12.33
CA GLU A 249 14.08 6.49 13.18
C GLU A 249 13.79 5.04 13.62
N PHE A 250 14.24 4.05 12.85
CA PHE A 250 14.08 2.62 13.17
C PHE A 250 15.21 2.08 14.07
N SER A 251 16.33 2.79 14.20
CA SER A 251 17.52 2.33 14.94
C SER A 251 17.26 2.09 16.43
N SER A 252 16.21 2.71 16.99
CA SER A 252 15.77 2.45 18.37
C SER A 252 15.18 1.05 18.57
N LYS A 253 14.77 0.38 17.48
CA LYS A 253 14.16 -0.95 17.47
C LYS A 253 15.16 -2.08 17.23
N LEU A 254 16.37 -1.77 16.76
CA LEU A 254 17.46 -2.74 16.63
C LEU A 254 17.97 -3.20 17.99
N LEU A 255 18.26 -4.50 18.09
CA LEU A 255 19.02 -5.06 19.21
C LEU A 255 20.46 -4.54 19.18
N ARG A 256 21.06 -4.39 20.36
CA ARG A 256 22.45 -3.90 20.50
C ARG A 256 23.46 -4.73 19.70
N GLN A 257 23.25 -6.04 19.58
CA GLN A 257 24.14 -6.94 18.83
C GLN A 257 24.08 -6.70 17.32
N ASP A 258 22.88 -6.40 16.78
CA ASP A 258 22.67 -6.21 15.34
C ASP A 258 23.01 -4.78 14.87
N LYS A 259 23.39 -3.89 15.79
CA LYS A 259 23.90 -2.54 15.48
C LYS A 259 25.37 -2.53 15.05
N ARG A 260 26.10 -3.62 15.30
CA ARG A 260 27.50 -3.78 14.95
C ARG A 260 27.62 -4.41 13.57
#